data_AF-A0A8S2SZ35-F1
#
_entry.id   AF-A0A8S2SZ35-F1
#
_cell.length_a   1.000
_cell.length_b   1.000
_cell.length_c   1.000
_cell.angle_alpha   90.00
_cell.angle_beta   90.00
_cell.angle_gamma   90.00
#
_symmetry.space_group_name_H-M   'P 1'
#
loop_
_entity.id
_entity.type
_entity.pdbx_description
1 polymer ?
#
loop_
_entity_poly.entity_id
_entity_poly.type
_entity_poly.pdbx_seq_one_letter_code
_entity_poly.pdbx_strand_id
1 'polypeptide(L)' 'CTDPSAPFQCPQSEQCIALQFICNGQPNDCPGNSDENEETCIAIKRPAKENIEIFFRVEYILHGLRLFKFLF' A
#
# COMPACT_ATOMS: atom_id res chain seq x y z
N CYS A 1 -11.89 3.48 -1.10
CA CYS A 1 -12.03 3.72 -2.54
C CYS A 1 -12.35 2.41 -3.26
N THR A 2 -13.42 2.36 -4.07
CA THR A 2 -13.84 1.12 -4.77
C THR A 2 -13.38 1.08 -6.23
N ASP A 3 -12.90 2.20 -6.77
CA ASP A 3 -12.35 2.29 -8.13
C ASP A 3 -10.93 1.71 -8.17
N PRO A 4 -10.65 0.69 -9.02
CA PRO A 4 -9.31 0.17 -9.22
C PRO A 4 -8.29 1.21 -9.67
N SER A 5 -8.74 2.26 -10.35
CA SER A 5 -7.90 3.35 -10.89
C SER A 5 -7.46 4.32 -9.80
N ALA A 6 -8.23 4.45 -8.72
CA ALA A 6 -7.97 5.33 -7.60
C ALA A 6 -8.15 4.59 -6.26
N PRO A 7 -7.31 3.58 -5.95
CA PRO A 7 -7.53 2.70 -4.81
C PRO A 7 -7.10 3.32 -3.47
N PHE A 8 -6.29 4.38 -3.49
CA PHE A 8 -5.72 4.96 -2.27
C PHE A 8 -6.59 6.11 -1.73
N GLN A 9 -6.97 6.02 -0.46
CA GLN A 9 -7.73 7.07 0.22
C GLN A 9 -6.80 8.02 0.96
N CYS A 10 -6.96 9.32 0.73
CA CYS A 10 -6.21 10.36 1.40
C CYS A 10 -6.43 10.34 2.93
N PRO A 11 -5.38 10.54 3.74
CA PRO A 11 -5.52 10.77 5.17
C PRO A 11 -6.51 11.90 5.47
N GLN A 12 -7.40 11.70 6.44
CA GLN A 12 -8.38 12.71 6.88
C GLN A 12 -9.34 13.24 5.80
N SER A 13 -9.48 12.51 4.68
CA SER A 13 -10.36 12.88 3.57
C SER A 13 -11.03 11.65 2.96
N GLU A 14 -12.14 11.86 2.27
CA GLU A 14 -12.82 10.85 1.46
C GLU A 14 -12.30 10.81 0.02
N GLN A 15 -11.33 11.67 -0.31
CA GLN A 15 -10.71 11.73 -1.62
C GLN A 15 -9.90 10.46 -1.91
N CYS A 16 -10.07 9.96 -3.12
CA CYS A 16 -9.43 8.77 -3.64
C CYS A 16 -8.53 9.14 -4.80
N ILE A 17 -7.26 8.70 -4.74
CA ILE A 17 -6.25 8.99 -5.76
C ILE A 17 -5.62 7.70 -6.27
N ALA A 18 -5.05 7.78 -7.47
CA ALA A 18 -4.23 6.72 -8.02
C ALA A 18 -2.89 6.62 -7.27
N LEU A 19 -2.33 5.41 -7.16
CA LEU A 19 -1.05 5.18 -6.49
C LEU A 19 0.11 5.97 -7.10
N GLN A 20 0.01 6.32 -8.38
CA GLN A 20 1.00 7.15 -9.10
C GLN A 20 1.05 8.61 -8.61
N PHE A 21 0.04 9.05 -7.87
CA PHE A 21 -0.05 10.39 -7.27
C PHE A 21 0.46 10.42 -5.82
N ILE A 22 0.97 9.30 -5.30
CA ILE A 22 1.61 9.27 -3.99
C ILE A 22 3.10 9.53 -4.22
N CYS A 23 3.68 10.44 -3.44
CA CYS A 23 5.09 10.87 -3.49
C CYS A 23 5.65 11.03 -4.90
N ASN A 24 4.85 11.70 -5.73
CA ASN A 24 5.20 12.06 -7.09
C ASN A 24 5.83 13.46 -7.16
N GLY A 25 5.87 14.19 -6.03
CA GLY A 25 6.36 15.55 -5.92
C GLY A 25 5.39 16.62 -6.41
N GLN A 26 4.12 16.27 -6.69
CA GLN A 26 3.07 17.21 -7.09
C GLN A 26 2.27 17.65 -5.87
N PRO A 27 2.02 18.98 -5.73
CA PRO A 27 1.23 19.45 -4.62
C PRO A 27 -0.28 19.31 -4.85
N ASN A 28 -1.02 19.01 -3.79
CA ASN A 28 -2.49 18.97 -3.73
C ASN A 28 -3.17 17.74 -4.37
N ASP A 29 -2.47 16.62 -4.56
CA ASP A 29 -3.12 15.36 -4.92
C ASP A 29 -4.00 14.86 -3.77
N CYS A 30 -3.59 15.04 -2.51
CA CYS A 30 -4.45 14.97 -1.33
C CYS A 30 -4.58 16.33 -0.62
N PRO A 31 -5.68 16.57 0.11
CA PRO A 31 -5.84 17.77 0.92
C PRO A 31 -4.73 17.83 1.98
N GLY A 32 -4.09 18.99 2.08
CA GLY A 32 -2.96 19.20 2.99
C GLY A 32 -1.65 18.54 2.54
N ASN A 33 -1.54 18.15 1.26
CA ASN A 33 -0.35 17.55 0.67
C ASN A 33 0.09 16.26 1.37
N SER A 34 -0.88 15.54 1.97
CA SER A 34 -0.60 14.39 2.81
C SER A 34 -0.10 13.17 2.03
N ASP A 35 -0.33 13.14 0.73
CA ASP A 35 0.19 12.17 -0.23
C ASP A 35 1.71 12.26 -0.39
N GLU A 36 2.32 13.42 -0.09
CA GLU A 36 3.77 13.67 -0.11
C GLU A 36 4.42 13.55 1.28
N ASN A 37 3.65 13.24 2.32
CA ASN A 37 4.20 13.04 3.66
C ASN A 37 5.03 11.75 3.72
N GLU A 38 6.11 11.78 4.49
CA GLU A 38 7.03 10.64 4.65
C GLU A 38 6.31 9.37 5.16
N GLU A 39 5.31 9.55 6.04
CA GLU A 39 4.45 8.47 6.54
C GLU A 39 3.58 7.82 5.44
N THR A 40 3.19 8.60 4.42
CA THR A 40 2.37 8.11 3.30
C THR A 40 3.23 7.53 2.18
N CYS A 41 4.45 8.03 1.98
CA CYS A 41 5.39 7.54 0.96
C CYS A 41 5.81 6.09 1.11
N ILE A 42 5.56 5.47 2.26
CA ILE A 42 5.73 4.02 2.43
C ILE A 42 4.79 3.21 1.52
N ALA A 43 3.68 3.80 1.08
CA ALA A 43 2.70 3.12 0.23
C ALA A 43 3.27 2.71 -1.13
N ILE A 44 4.16 3.51 -1.71
CA ILE A 44 4.83 3.21 -3.01
C ILE A 44 5.78 2.01 -2.87
N LYS A 45 6.34 1.81 -1.67
CA LYS A 45 7.25 0.70 -1.39
C LYS A 45 6.51 -0.63 -1.19
N ARG A 46 5.17 -0.62 -1.12
CA ARG A 46 4.41 -1.86 -0.92
C ARG A 46 4.50 -2.71 -2.17
N PRO A 47 4.87 -4.00 -2.03
CA PRO A 47 4.81 -4.92 -3.15
C PRO A 47 3.35 -5.10 -3.62
N ALA A 48 3.20 -5.43 -4.90
CA ALA A 48 1.90 -5.78 -5.47
C ALA A 48 1.26 -6.94 -4.67
N LYS A 49 -0.07 -6.96 -4.62
CA LYS A 49 -0.83 -7.97 -3.87
C LYS A 49 -0.42 -9.38 -4.29
N GLU A 50 -0.26 -9.60 -5.58
CA GLU A 50 0.12 -10.90 -6.15
C GLU A 50 1.47 -11.38 -5.62
N ASN A 51 2.43 -10.47 -5.47
CA ASN A 51 3.76 -10.80 -4.94
C ASN A 51 3.69 -11.20 -3.46
N ILE A 52 2.86 -10.52 -2.68
CA ILE A 52 2.63 -10.83 -1.27
C ILE A 52 1.96 -12.20 -1.13
N GLU A 53 0.94 -12.48 -1.94
CA GLU A 53 0.23 -13.76 -1.97
C GLU A 53 1.17 -14.92 -2.35
N ILE A 54 2.02 -14.71 -3.36
CA ILE A 54 3.03 -15.70 -3.79
C ILE A 54 4.02 -15.96 -2.65
N PHE A 55 4.54 -14.92 -2.01
CA PHE A 55 5.45 -15.04 -0.88
C PHE A 55 4.82 -15.88 0.24
N PHE A 56 3.62 -15.53 0.70
CA PHE A 56 2.95 -16.27 1.76
C PHE A 56 2.63 -17.71 1.37
N ARG A 57 2.25 -17.96 0.11
CA ARG A 57 2.01 -19.32 -0.38
C ARG A 57 3.28 -20.17 -0.31
N VAL A 58 4.41 -19.66 -0.81
CA VAL A 58 5.69 -20.37 -0.80
C VAL A 58 6.12 -20.66 0.63
N GLU A 59 6.04 -19.66 1.51
CA GLU A 59 6.47 -19.86 2.89
C GLU A 59 5.55 -20.79 3.69
N TYR A 60 4.25 -20.77 3.41
CA TYR A 60 3.35 -21.75 4.00
C TYR A 60 3.64 -23.18 3.50
N ILE A 61 4.07 -23.36 2.25
CA ILE A 61 4.48 -24.67 1.74
C ILE A 61 5.75 -25.17 2.45
N LEU A 62 6.72 -24.27 2.71
CA LEU A 62 8.00 -24.63 3.34
C LEU A 62 7.87 -24.83 4.86
N HIS A 63 7.09 -24.00 5.53
CA HIS A 63 7.06 -23.91 6.99
C HIS A 63 5.70 -24.28 7.62
N GLY A 64 4.63 -24.37 6.83
CA GLY A 64 3.27 -24.64 7.32
C GLY A 64 2.83 -23.63 8.39
N LEU A 65 2.17 -24.13 9.43
CA LEU A 65 1.73 -23.31 10.57
C LEU A 65 2.87 -22.65 11.36
N ARG A 66 4.14 -23.06 11.15
CA ARG A 66 5.29 -22.38 11.80
C ARG A 66 5.57 -21.01 11.21
N LEU A 67 5.09 -20.71 10.00
CA LEU A 67 5.18 -19.37 9.39
C LEU A 67 4.68 -18.28 10.34
N PHE A 68 3.59 -18.54 11.07
CA PHE A 68 3.01 -17.56 12.00
C PHE A 68 3.94 -17.20 13.16
N LYS A 69 4.94 -18.02 13.51
CA LYS A 69 5.97 -17.67 14.52
C LYS A 69 7.04 -16.72 14.00
N PHE A 70 7.17 -16.56 12.68
CA PHE A 70 8.12 -15.63 12.08
C PHE A 70 7.49 -14.27 11.75
N LEU A 71 6.15 -14.24 11.63
CA LEU A 71 5.38 -13.04 11.32
C LEU A 71 4.85 -12.32 12.57
N PHE A 72 4.76 -13.01 13.71
CA PHE A 72 4.27 -12.53 15.00
C PHE A 72 5.18 -13.01 16.13
#